data_AF-A0AAW9EFA4-F1
#
_entry.id   AF-A0AAW9EFA4-F1
#
_cell.length_a   1.000
_cell.length_b   1.000
_cell.length_c   1.000
_cell.angle_alpha   90.00
_cell.angle_beta   90.00
_cell.angle_gamma   90.00
#
_symmetry.space_group_name_H-M   'P 1'
#
loop_
_entity.id
_entity.type
_entity.pdbx_description
1 polymer ?
#
loop_
_entity_poly.entity_id
_entity_poly.type
_entity_poly.pdbx_seq_one_letter_code
_entity_poly.pdbx_strand_id
1 'polypeptide(L)'
;YRSQELHLTPTLLRQITKNTYIGLGWDYANLQAAAPDDEFKAYMSKRHLPLRSTSSGLSVRFTYDSRDFLPNARQGQAFDISYT
;
A
#
# COMPACT_ATOMS: atom_id res chain seq x y z
N TYR A 1 25.40 -6.54 1.86
CA TYR A 1 24.20 -6.76 1.03
C TYR A 1 23.44 -5.45 0.89
N ARG A 2 23.07 -5.06 -0.33
CA ARG A 2 22.25 -3.88 -0.61
C ARG A 2 20.89 -4.36 -1.13
N SER A 3 19.79 -3.81 -0.64
CA SER A 3 18.44 -4.08 -1.14
C SER A 3 17.95 -2.95 -2.03
N GLN A 4 17.07 -3.29 -2.97
CA GLN A 4 16.27 -2.35 -3.75
C GLN A 4 14.81 -2.65 -3.47
N GLU A 5 14.05 -1.60 -3.16
CA GLU A 5 12.64 -1.70 -2.77
C GLU A 5 11.80 -0.71 -3.56
N LEU A 6 10.64 -1.17 -4.00
CA LEU A 6 9.57 -0.36 -4.58
C LEU A 6 8.27 -0.73 -3.89
N HIS A 7 7.59 0.26 -3.31
CA HIS A 7 6.27 0.09 -2.71
C HIS A 7 5.32 1.15 -3.28
N LEU A 8 4.17 0.69 -3.79
CA LEU A 8 3.14 1.50 -4.44
C LEU A 8 1.79 1.23 -3.79
N THR A 9 1.08 2.30 -3.44
CA THR A 9 -0.25 2.25 -2.82
C THR A 9 -1.27 3.17 -3.53
N PRO A 10 -1.39 3.15 -4.87
CA PRO A 10 -2.37 3.97 -5.58
C PRO A 10 -3.79 3.68 -5.07
N THR A 11 -4.55 4.75 -4.85
CA THR A 11 -5.94 4.67 -4.44
C THR A 11 -6.78 5.60 -5.31
N LEU A 12 -7.82 5.04 -5.92
CA LEU A 12 -8.82 5.79 -6.67
C LEU A 12 -10.03 6.02 -5.76
N LEU A 13 -10.44 7.28 -5.61
CA LEU A 13 -11.62 7.66 -4.82
C LEU A 13 -12.71 8.20 -5.75
N ARG A 14 -13.96 7.84 -5.45
CA ARG A 14 -15.13 8.39 -6.12
C ARG A 14 -16.14 8.86 -5.08
N GLN A 15 -16.58 10.11 -5.24
CA GLN A 15 -17.67 10.64 -4.45
C GLN A 15 -18.98 9.96 -4.85
N ILE A 16 -19.72 9.45 -3.86
CA ILE A 16 -21.03 8.82 -4.08
C ILE A 16 -22.19 9.69 -3.58
N THR A 17 -21.95 10.49 -2.55
CA THR A 17 -22.88 11.50 -2.06
C THR A 17 -22.10 12.61 -1.35
N LYS A 18 -22.79 13.64 -0.85
CA LYS A 18 -22.16 14.74 -0.11
C LYS A 18 -21.34 14.17 1.05
N ASN A 19 -20.07 14.59 1.14
CA ASN A 19 -19.15 14.18 2.20
C ASN A 19 -18.78 12.68 2.22
N THR A 20 -19.21 11.87 1.25
CA THR A 20 -18.98 10.41 1.24
C THR A 20 -18.28 9.94 -0.02
N TYR A 21 -17.23 9.15 0.16
CA TYR A 21 -16.39 8.59 -0.88
C TYR A 21 -16.25 7.07 -0.71
N ILE A 22 -16.19 6.36 -1.83
CA ILE A 22 -15.72 4.99 -1.90
C ILE A 22 -14.40 4.94 -2.64
N GLY A 23 -13.55 4.00 -2.27
CA GLY A 23 -12.21 3.86 -2.81
C GLY A 23 -11.88 2.43 -3.19
N LEU A 24 -11.11 2.30 -4.27
CA LEU A 24 -10.40 1.07 -4.62
C LEU A 24 -8.91 1.38 -4.60
N GLY A 25 -8.17 0.65 -3.78
CA GLY A 25 -6.73 0.74 -3.68
C GLY A 25 -6.04 -0.52 -4.19
N TRP A 26 -4.79 -0.35 -4.60
CA TRP A 26 -3.91 -1.44 -4.96
C TRP A 26 -2.59 -1.28 -4.19
N ASP A 27 -2.23 -2.27 -3.40
CA ASP A 27 -0.94 -2.36 -2.73
C ASP A 27 -0.03 -3.26 -3.57
N TYR A 28 1.13 -2.75 -3.96
CA TYR A 28 2.14 -3.49 -4.69
C TYR A 28 3.51 -3.24 -4.07
N ALA A 29 4.17 -4.31 -3.60
CA ALA A 29 5.52 -4.24 -3.08
C ALA A 29 6.45 -5.16 -3.85
N ASN A 30 7.66 -4.69 -4.10
CA ASN A 30 8.73 -5.48 -4.65
C ASN A 30 10.03 -5.21 -3.89
N LEU A 31 10.62 -6.28 -3.36
CA LEU A 31 11.93 -6.28 -2.73
C LEU A 31 12.87 -7.17 -3.54
N GLN A 32 14.05 -6.67 -3.87
CA GLN A 32 15.06 -7.43 -4.59
C GLN A 32 16.46 -7.21 -4.02
N ALA A 33 17.31 -8.23 -4.10
CA ALA A 33 18.73 -8.07 -3.84
C ALA A 33 19.35 -7.16 -4.92
N ALA A 34 19.98 -6.06 -4.51
CA ALA A 34 20.61 -5.12 -5.43
C ALA A 34 22.04 -5.59 -5.73
N ALA A 35 22.30 -5.96 -6.98
CA ALA A 35 23.59 -6.46 -7.46
C ALA A 35 24.21 -7.56 -6.56
N PRO A 36 23.51 -8.70 -6.35
CA PRO A 36 24.08 -9.80 -5.59
C PRO A 36 25.33 -10.35 -6.27
N ASP A 37 26.36 -10.63 -5.48
CA ASP A 37 27.55 -11.36 -5.95
C ASP A 37 27.21 -12.84 -6.24
N ASP A 38 28.15 -13.53 -6.87
CA ASP A 38 27.92 -14.91 -7.30
C ASP A 38 27.86 -15.90 -6.13
N GLU A 39 28.56 -15.61 -5.01
CA GLU A 39 28.47 -16.41 -3.78
C GLU A 39 27.06 -16.35 -3.18
N PHE A 40 26.46 -15.16 -3.11
CA PHE A 40 25.11 -14.98 -2.61
C PHE A 40 24.06 -15.62 -3.53
N LYS A 41 24.21 -15.48 -4.86
CA LYS A 41 23.32 -16.17 -5.81
C LYS A 41 23.39 -17.69 -5.63
N ALA A 42 24.60 -18.24 -5.49
CA ALA A 42 24.81 -19.67 -5.27
C ALA A 42 24.20 -20.14 -3.95
N TYR A 43 24.35 -19.36 -2.88
CA TYR A 43 23.74 -19.63 -1.57
C TYR A 43 22.21 -19.68 -1.66
N MET A 44 21.58 -18.68 -2.27
CA MET A 44 20.13 -18.59 -2.41
C MET A 44 19.59 -19.73 -3.28
N SER A 45 20.26 -20.02 -4.41
CA SER A 45 19.91 -21.13 -5.31
C SER A 45 19.98 -22.48 -4.61
N LYS A 46 21.06 -22.77 -3.87
CA LYS A 46 21.23 -24.01 -3.11
C LYS A 46 20.12 -24.22 -2.07
N ARG A 47 19.57 -23.14 -1.53
CA ARG A 47 18.49 -23.15 -0.53
C ARG A 47 17.09 -22.99 -1.14
N HIS A 48 16.97 -22.94 -2.46
CA HIS A 48 15.71 -22.68 -3.16
C HIS A 48 15.01 -21.38 -2.68
N LEU A 49 15.79 -20.37 -2.33
CA LEU A 49 15.29 -19.06 -1.90
C LEU A 49 15.25 -18.09 -3.08
N PRO A 50 14.19 -17.27 -3.22
CA PRO A 50 14.11 -16.29 -4.28
C PRO A 50 15.00 -15.07 -4.00
N LEU A 51 15.62 -14.51 -5.04
CA LEU A 51 16.37 -13.24 -4.97
C LEU A 51 15.45 -11.99 -4.99
N ARG A 52 14.16 -12.21 -5.25
CA ARG A 52 13.12 -11.21 -5.39
C ARG A 52 11.85 -11.69 -4.69
N SER A 53 11.25 -10.81 -3.90
CA SER A 53 9.91 -11.00 -3.32
C SER A 53 8.95 -9.97 -3.91
N THR A 54 7.73 -10.40 -4.23
CA THR A 54 6.66 -9.52 -4.73
C THR A 54 5.37 -9.82 -3.98
N SER A 55 4.68 -8.79 -3.52
CA SER A 55 3.32 -8.87 -3.00
C SER A 55 2.42 -7.91 -3.74
N SER A 56 1.15 -8.30 -3.87
CA SER A 56 0.11 -7.49 -4.50
C SER A 56 -1.22 -7.77 -3.81
N GLY A 57 -1.95 -6.73 -3.45
CA GLY A 57 -3.24 -6.83 -2.76
C GLY A 57 -4.19 -5.73 -3.20
N LEU A 58 -5.49 -6.01 -3.21
CA LEU A 58 -6.51 -5.00 -3.47
C LEU A 58 -7.09 -4.54 -2.13
N SER A 59 -7.48 -3.26 -2.07
CA SER A 59 -8.18 -2.72 -0.92
C SER A 59 -9.44 -1.99 -1.32
N VAL A 60 -10.40 -1.98 -0.41
CA VAL A 60 -11.60 -1.16 -0.50
C VAL A 60 -11.58 -0.15 0.63
N ARG A 61 -12.00 1.08 0.35
CA ARG A 61 -12.08 2.15 1.35
C ARG A 61 -13.44 2.82 1.31
N PHE A 62 -13.96 3.17 2.46
CA PHE A 62 -15.13 4.01 2.62
C PHE A 62 -14.76 5.17 3.53
N THR A 63 -15.07 6.39 3.10
CA THR A 63 -14.78 7.58 3.88
C THR A 63 -15.99 8.49 3.90
N TYR A 64 -16.36 8.95 5.09
CA TYR A 64 -17.34 10.01 5.31
C TYR A 64 -16.68 11.11 6.15
N ASP A 65 -16.77 12.36 5.74
CA ASP A 65 -16.23 13.48 6.51
C ASP A 65 -17.10 14.73 6.37
N SER A 66 -17.87 15.04 7.41
CA SER A 66 -18.73 16.23 7.50
C SER A 66 -18.15 17.32 8.41
N ARG A 67 -16.89 17.21 8.81
CA ARG A 67 -16.24 18.21 9.67
C ARG A 67 -16.19 19.58 8.98
N ASP A 68 -16.42 20.62 9.78
CA ASP A 68 -16.32 22.01 9.34
C ASP A 68 -14.88 22.45 9.06
N PHE A 69 -13.91 21.94 9.83
CA PHE A 69 -12.49 22.24 9.68
C PHE A 69 -11.61 21.05 10.09
N LEU A 70 -10.82 20.49 9.17
CA LEU A 70 -10.06 19.25 9.40
C LEU A 70 -9.09 19.29 10.60
N PRO A 71 -8.26 20.33 10.80
CA PRO A 71 -7.28 20.36 11.89
C PRO A 71 -7.88 20.57 13.28
N ASN A 72 -9.04 21.22 13.39
CA ASN A 72 -9.69 21.56 14.65
C ASN A 72 -11.20 21.69 14.47
N ALA A 73 -11.85 20.56 14.22
CA ALA A 73 -13.29 20.53 13.97
C ALA A 73 -14.06 20.90 15.24
N ARG A 74 -14.99 21.85 15.13
CA ARG A 74 -15.92 22.19 16.22
C ARG A 74 -17.27 21.51 16.04
N GLN A 75 -17.59 21.12 14.81
CA GLN A 75 -18.85 20.47 14.44
C GLN A 75 -18.59 19.38 13.36
N GLY A 76 -19.52 18.43 13.26
CA GLY A 76 -19.45 17.34 12.27
C GLY A 76 -18.75 16.08 12.77
N GLN A 77 -18.67 15.08 11.91
CA GLN A 77 -18.18 13.72 12.21
C GLN A 77 -17.33 13.19 11.04
N ALA A 78 -16.40 12.27 11.34
CA ALA A 78 -15.61 11.60 10.33
C ALA A 78 -15.54 10.09 10.59
N PHE A 79 -15.64 9.31 9.52
CA PHE A 79 -15.52 7.85 9.51
C PHE A 79 -14.62 7.45 8.35
N ASP A 80 -13.66 6.57 8.60
CA ASP A 80 -12.77 6.03 7.58
C ASP A 80 -12.54 4.55 7.86
N ILE A 81 -12.92 3.71 6.90
CA ILE A 81 -12.85 2.26 7.00
C ILE A 81 -12.14 1.75 5.76
N SER A 82 -11.11 0.94 5.96
CA SER A 82 -10.39 0.25 4.89
C SER A 82 -10.33 -1.25 5.15
N TYR A 83 -10.44 -2.04 4.09
CA TYR A 83 -10.24 -3.49 4.12
C TYR A 83 -9.25 -3.90 3.02
N THR A 84 -8.34 -4.79 3.35
CA THR A 84 -7.21 -5.29 2.54
C THR A 84 -7.18 -6.81 2.60
#